data_AF-A0A174X9D2-F1
#
_entry.id   AF-A0A174X9D2-F1
#
_cell.length_a   1.000
_cell.length_b   1.000
_cell.length_c   1.000
_cell.angle_alpha   90.00
_cell.angle_beta   90.00
_cell.angle_gamma   90.00
#
_symmetry.space_group_name_H-M   'P 1'
#
loop_
_entity.id
_entity.type
_entity.pdbx_description
1 polymer ?
#
loop_
_entity_poly.entity_id
_entity_poly.type
_entity_poly.pdbx_seq_one_letter_code
_entity_poly.pdbx_strand_id
1 'polypeptide(L)'
;MRKIRKFVLTAALACCTVLWFSMAAFADNAQEVRDFPGFNGSGSKQTGPIEGSISYDCWYDEDDSDDDNSGPGAYTYKRGWRYSPGGWWFQNSDGSWPSNGWKYIDGRWYMFDGGGHMMTGWYTDGNGYKFYLNPTDDGTMGSMRIGWQIIDGKAYYFNTMSDGTLGRLLVNTTTPDGYHVGTDGIMAQ
;
A
#
# COMPACT_ATOMS: atom_id res chain seq x y z
N MET A 1 55.07 -9.85 55.21
CA MET A 1 53.61 -9.70 55.26
C MET A 1 53.16 -8.91 54.03
N ARG A 2 52.14 -9.42 53.32
CA ARG A 2 51.91 -9.24 51.87
C ARG A 2 51.31 -7.86 51.54
N LYS A 3 51.94 -7.15 50.59
CA LYS A 3 51.42 -5.95 49.91
C LYS A 3 50.35 -6.38 48.91
N ILE A 4 49.10 -5.96 49.10
CA ILE A 4 48.00 -6.20 48.16
C ILE A 4 48.08 -5.16 47.05
N ARG A 5 48.36 -5.61 45.83
CA ARG A 5 48.44 -4.78 44.62
C ARG A 5 47.02 -4.61 44.05
N LYS A 6 46.69 -3.36 43.69
CA LYS A 6 45.44 -2.95 43.04
C LYS A 6 45.34 -3.64 41.67
N PHE A 7 44.29 -4.44 41.47
CA PHE A 7 43.94 -5.00 40.16
C PHE A 7 43.22 -3.92 39.34
N VAL A 8 43.90 -3.42 38.31
CA VAL A 8 43.27 -2.68 37.22
C VAL A 8 42.75 -3.74 36.25
N LEU A 9 41.43 -3.85 36.11
CA LEU A 9 40.80 -4.75 35.15
C LEU A 9 40.62 -3.98 33.83
N THR A 10 41.56 -4.16 32.91
CA THR A 10 41.44 -3.77 31.52
C THR A 10 40.43 -4.73 30.86
N ALA A 11 39.21 -4.26 30.57
CA ALA A 11 38.24 -5.02 29.80
C ALA A 11 38.57 -4.89 28.31
N ALA A 12 38.95 -6.02 27.72
CA ALA A 12 39.32 -6.16 26.33
C ALA A 12 38.12 -5.99 25.40
N LEU A 13 38.41 -5.31 24.28
CA LEU A 13 37.64 -5.21 23.06
C LEU A 13 37.15 -6.61 22.61
N ALA A 14 35.83 -6.84 22.62
CA ALA A 14 35.21 -7.92 21.87
C ALA A 14 34.49 -7.31 20.67
N CYS A 15 35.17 -7.40 19.54
CA CYS A 15 34.68 -7.10 18.21
C CYS A 15 33.42 -7.93 17.93
N CYS A 16 32.24 -7.32 18.07
CA CYS A 16 30.99 -7.93 17.65
C CYS A 16 30.68 -7.40 16.25
N THR A 17 31.35 -7.97 15.25
CA THR A 17 30.95 -7.84 13.84
C THR A 17 29.63 -8.58 13.67
N VAL A 18 28.53 -7.93 14.04
CA VAL A 18 27.21 -8.32 13.56
C VAL A 18 27.19 -7.95 12.09
N LEU A 19 27.47 -8.99 11.32
CA LEU A 19 27.35 -9.13 9.89
C LEU A 19 26.40 -8.09 9.30
N TRP A 20 26.98 -7.28 8.40
CA TRP A 20 26.29 -6.82 7.19
C TRP A 20 25.42 -7.97 6.66
N PHE A 21 24.13 -7.92 6.92
CA PHE A 21 23.19 -8.23 5.86
C PHE A 21 22.83 -6.88 5.26
N SER A 22 23.62 -6.47 4.26
CA SER A 22 23.05 -5.70 3.16
C SER A 22 21.81 -6.47 2.72
N MET A 23 20.63 -6.03 3.13
CA MET A 23 19.42 -6.36 2.41
C MET A 23 19.47 -5.53 1.11
N ALA A 24 20.45 -5.84 0.26
CA ALA A 24 20.18 -5.85 -1.15
C ALA A 24 19.07 -6.88 -1.27
N ALA A 25 17.83 -6.40 -1.18
CA ALA A 25 16.73 -7.07 -1.82
C ALA A 25 17.25 -7.31 -3.23
N PHE A 26 17.61 -8.56 -3.51
CA PHE A 26 17.65 -9.04 -4.87
C PHE A 26 16.26 -8.72 -5.39
N ALA A 27 16.15 -7.61 -6.11
CA ALA A 27 15.01 -7.30 -6.93
C ALA A 27 15.06 -8.37 -8.02
N ASP A 28 14.56 -9.55 -7.66
CA ASP A 28 14.07 -10.54 -8.59
C ASP A 28 13.21 -9.78 -9.60
N ASN A 29 13.69 -9.73 -10.84
CA ASN A 29 13.01 -9.01 -11.91
C ASN A 29 11.82 -9.80 -12.47
N ALA A 30 11.45 -10.93 -11.86
CA ALA A 30 10.22 -11.59 -12.19
C ALA A 30 9.05 -10.70 -11.75
N GLN A 31 8.25 -10.29 -12.73
CA GLN A 31 6.86 -9.88 -12.58
C GLN A 31 6.05 -11.05 -11.97
N GLU A 32 6.35 -11.46 -10.73
CA GLU A 32 5.51 -12.40 -10.01
C GLU A 32 4.27 -11.63 -9.54
N VAL A 33 3.12 -12.02 -10.07
CA VAL A 33 1.82 -11.62 -9.55
C VAL A 33 1.72 -12.18 -8.13
N ARG A 34 2.19 -11.41 -7.14
CA ARG A 34 1.97 -11.72 -5.72
C ARG A 34 0.49 -11.48 -5.43
N ASP A 35 -0.15 -12.44 -4.77
CA ASP A 35 -1.50 -12.20 -4.27
C ASP A 35 -1.43 -11.07 -3.25
N PHE A 36 -2.30 -10.08 -3.41
CA PHE A 36 -2.43 -9.08 -2.37
C PHE A 36 -2.83 -9.83 -1.09
N PRO A 37 -2.13 -9.61 0.03
CA PRO A 37 -2.34 -10.34 1.28
C PRO A 37 -3.73 -10.07 1.91
N GLY A 38 -4.55 -9.23 1.27
CA GLY A 38 -5.86 -8.79 1.71
C GLY A 38 -7.03 -9.20 0.85
N PHE A 39 -7.97 -9.88 1.49
CA PHE A 39 -9.28 -10.30 0.97
C PHE A 39 -9.22 -11.31 -0.20
N ASN A 40 -9.54 -12.57 0.15
CA ASN A 40 -10.06 -13.64 -0.70
C ASN A 40 -10.29 -13.28 -2.18
N GLY A 41 -9.23 -13.37 -2.98
CA GLY A 41 -9.35 -13.70 -4.41
C GLY A 41 -10.08 -12.69 -5.30
N SER A 42 -10.14 -11.38 -4.98
CA SER A 42 -10.55 -10.41 -6.02
C SER A 42 -9.48 -10.24 -7.12
N GLY A 43 -8.25 -10.71 -6.86
CA GLY A 43 -7.39 -11.22 -7.93
C GLY A 43 -7.77 -12.68 -8.20
N SER A 44 -8.60 -12.93 -9.22
CA SER A 44 -8.81 -14.32 -9.63
C SER A 44 -7.44 -14.96 -9.87
N LYS A 45 -7.09 -16.04 -9.19
CA LYS A 45 -6.01 -16.90 -9.66
C LYS A 45 -6.61 -17.72 -10.78
N GLN A 46 -6.34 -17.34 -12.03
CA GLN A 46 -6.45 -18.31 -13.11
C GLN A 46 -5.05 -18.85 -13.29
N THR A 47 -4.73 -19.90 -12.54
CA THR A 47 -3.63 -20.80 -12.88
C THR A 47 -4.13 -21.67 -14.02
N GLY A 48 -3.96 -21.18 -15.23
CA GLY A 48 -4.28 -21.86 -16.48
C GLY A 48 -3.79 -20.99 -17.63
N PRO A 49 -3.52 -21.55 -18.81
CA PRO A 49 -3.39 -20.74 -20.01
C PRO A 49 -4.57 -19.77 -20.06
N ILE A 50 -4.29 -18.52 -20.43
CA ILE A 50 -5.30 -17.50 -20.70
C ILE A 50 -6.27 -18.06 -21.74
N GLU A 51 -7.36 -18.66 -21.28
CA GLU A 51 -8.50 -19.00 -22.13
C GLU A 51 -9.27 -17.70 -22.40
N GLY A 52 -8.86 -17.13 -23.51
CA GLY A 52 -9.28 -15.88 -24.12
C GLY A 52 -8.45 -15.69 -25.38
N SER A 53 -8.45 -16.74 -26.21
CA SER A 53 -8.02 -16.84 -27.60
C SER A 53 -7.49 -15.55 -28.23
N ILE A 54 -6.17 -15.49 -28.42
CA ILE A 54 -5.64 -14.82 -29.61
C ILE A 54 -5.79 -15.86 -30.72
N SER A 55 -6.96 -15.91 -31.37
CA SER A 55 -7.10 -16.66 -32.61
C SER A 55 -6.43 -15.85 -33.72
N TYR A 56 -5.14 -16.08 -33.94
CA TYR A 56 -4.55 -15.82 -35.25
C TYR A 56 -4.99 -16.95 -36.18
N ASP A 57 -6.24 -16.92 -36.63
CA ASP A 57 -6.73 -17.73 -37.75
C ASP A 57 -8.03 -17.10 -38.26
N CYS A 58 -7.89 -16.10 -39.13
CA CYS A 58 -8.95 -15.75 -40.08
C CYS A 58 -8.30 -15.40 -41.40
N TRP A 59 -8.46 -16.36 -42.32
CA TRP A 59 -8.10 -16.27 -43.71
C TRP A 59 -8.89 -15.13 -44.37
N TYR A 60 -8.26 -14.48 -45.34
CA TYR A 60 -8.92 -13.55 -46.24
C TYR A 60 -10.10 -14.26 -46.91
N ASP A 61 -11.31 -13.73 -46.71
CA ASP A 61 -12.38 -13.85 -47.69
C ASP A 61 -12.96 -12.45 -47.91
N GLU A 62 -13.03 -12.10 -49.18
CA GLU A 62 -13.53 -10.84 -49.71
C GLU A 62 -15.04 -10.71 -49.52
N ASP A 63 -15.51 -9.46 -49.51
CA ASP A 63 -16.87 -9.04 -49.84
C ASP A 63 -17.96 -9.26 -48.79
N ASP A 64 -18.23 -8.24 -47.97
CA ASP A 64 -19.53 -7.55 -48.04
C ASP A 64 -19.50 -6.26 -47.20
N SER A 65 -20.09 -5.21 -47.76
CA SER A 65 -20.24 -3.91 -47.14
C SER A 65 -21.31 -3.94 -46.06
N ASP A 66 -20.97 -3.54 -44.84
CA ASP A 66 -21.91 -2.83 -43.96
C ASP A 66 -21.14 -1.94 -42.97
N ASP A 67 -21.70 -0.76 -42.77
CA ASP A 67 -21.13 0.38 -42.06
C ASP A 67 -21.32 0.18 -40.54
N ASP A 68 -20.49 -0.66 -39.92
CA ASP A 68 -20.40 -0.79 -38.46
C ASP A 68 -18.98 -0.49 -37.97
N ASN A 69 -18.74 0.79 -37.67
CA ASN A 69 -17.55 1.28 -36.98
C ASN A 69 -17.45 0.81 -35.50
N SER A 70 -17.74 -0.46 -35.22
CA SER A 70 -17.36 -1.14 -33.98
C SER A 70 -16.12 -1.98 -34.25
N GLY A 71 -14.97 -1.29 -34.36
CA GLY A 71 -13.67 -1.90 -34.59
C GLY A 71 -13.28 -2.97 -33.55
N PRO A 72 -12.29 -3.82 -33.89
CA PRO A 72 -12.07 -5.11 -33.25
C PRO A 72 -11.46 -4.98 -31.85
N GLY A 73 -12.03 -5.74 -30.90
CA GLY A 73 -11.34 -6.17 -29.68
C GLY A 73 -11.32 -5.17 -28.53
N ALA A 74 -12.41 -5.10 -27.77
CA ALA A 74 -12.36 -4.54 -26.42
C ALA A 74 -11.49 -5.46 -25.54
N TYR A 75 -10.21 -5.14 -25.38
CA TYR A 75 -9.33 -5.83 -24.45
C TYR A 75 -9.85 -5.60 -23.01
N THR A 76 -10.50 -6.61 -22.42
CA THR A 76 -10.89 -6.55 -21.01
C THR A 76 -9.68 -6.88 -20.15
N TYR A 77 -9.09 -5.87 -19.52
CA TYR A 77 -8.00 -6.09 -18.58
C TYR A 77 -8.54 -6.70 -17.29
N LYS A 78 -7.75 -7.60 -16.70
CA LYS A 78 -8.10 -8.18 -15.41
C LYS A 78 -7.85 -7.17 -14.30
N ARG A 79 -8.93 -6.61 -13.75
CA ARG A 79 -8.89 -5.74 -12.57
C ARG A 79 -8.18 -6.42 -11.41
N GLY A 80 -7.34 -5.69 -10.69
CA GLY A 80 -6.77 -6.17 -9.44
C GLY A 80 -5.46 -5.51 -9.05
N TRP A 81 -4.98 -5.89 -7.88
CA TRP A 81 -3.67 -5.48 -7.36
C TRP A 81 -2.55 -6.19 -8.11
N ARG A 82 -1.46 -5.45 -8.30
CA ARG A 82 -0.24 -5.87 -8.97
C ARG A 82 0.95 -5.34 -8.18
N TYR A 83 2.08 -6.04 -8.29
CA TYR A 83 3.31 -5.64 -7.61
C TYR A 83 4.38 -5.31 -8.65
N SER A 84 5.12 -4.24 -8.42
CA SER A 84 6.31 -3.85 -9.16
C SER A 84 7.44 -3.56 -8.17
N PRO A 85 8.70 -3.41 -8.62
CA PRO A 85 9.79 -2.93 -7.75
C PRO A 85 9.51 -1.58 -7.08
N GLY A 86 8.60 -0.77 -7.64
CA GLY A 86 8.15 0.50 -7.05
C GLY A 86 7.05 0.33 -5.99
N GLY A 87 6.48 -0.87 -5.83
CA GLY A 87 5.46 -1.19 -4.85
C GLY A 87 4.17 -1.75 -5.46
N TRP A 88 3.13 -1.82 -4.64
CA TRP A 88 1.81 -2.26 -5.07
C TRP A 88 1.15 -1.19 -5.92
N TRP A 89 0.48 -1.57 -7.01
CA TRP A 89 -0.34 -0.68 -7.82
C TRP A 89 -1.65 -1.39 -8.19
N PHE A 90 -2.63 -0.63 -8.68
CA PHE A 90 -3.95 -1.17 -8.98
C PHE A 90 -4.30 -1.02 -10.45
N GLN A 91 -4.64 -2.13 -11.09
CA GLN A 91 -5.12 -2.16 -12.48
C GLN A 91 -6.64 -2.15 -12.49
N ASN A 92 -7.24 -1.19 -13.20
CA ASN A 92 -8.66 -1.17 -13.50
C ASN A 92 -8.98 -2.12 -14.67
N SER A 93 -10.27 -2.43 -14.87
CA SER A 93 -10.71 -3.33 -15.94
C SER A 93 -10.53 -2.76 -17.36
N ASP A 94 -10.39 -1.44 -17.46
CA ASP A 94 -10.09 -0.71 -18.69
C ASP A 94 -8.57 -0.58 -18.95
N GLY A 95 -7.74 -1.18 -18.09
CA GLY A 95 -6.28 -1.12 -18.17
C GLY A 95 -5.65 0.12 -17.57
N SER A 96 -6.44 1.11 -17.16
CA SER A 96 -5.95 2.30 -16.46
C SER A 96 -5.51 1.98 -15.02
N TRP A 97 -4.78 2.90 -14.40
CA TRP A 97 -4.38 2.81 -12.99
C TRP A 97 -4.57 4.17 -12.29
N PRO A 98 -4.90 4.18 -10.98
CA PRO A 98 -4.94 5.41 -10.21
C PRO A 98 -3.51 5.95 -9.99
N SER A 99 -3.37 7.27 -10.02
CA SER A 99 -2.11 7.96 -9.73
C SER A 99 -2.39 9.31 -9.07
N ASN A 100 -1.50 9.72 -8.17
CA ASN A 100 -1.54 11.00 -7.47
C ASN A 100 -2.91 11.32 -6.83
N GLY A 101 -3.49 10.33 -6.14
CA GLY A 101 -4.86 10.49 -5.68
C GLY A 101 -5.43 9.32 -4.89
N TRP A 102 -6.53 9.62 -4.22
CA TRP A 102 -7.32 8.67 -3.46
C TRP A 102 -8.16 7.82 -4.40
N LYS A 103 -8.22 6.52 -4.12
CA LYS A 103 -9.11 5.59 -4.81
C LYS A 103 -9.81 4.71 -3.79
N TYR A 104 -11.13 4.62 -3.93
CA TYR A 104 -11.93 3.65 -3.20
C TYR A 104 -11.94 2.33 -3.95
N ILE A 105 -11.41 1.27 -3.32
CA ILE A 105 -11.26 -0.07 -3.88
C ILE A 105 -11.80 -1.04 -2.85
N ASP A 106 -12.77 -1.86 -3.26
CA ASP A 106 -13.29 -3.00 -2.48
C ASP A 106 -13.61 -2.66 -1.00
N GLY A 107 -14.23 -1.50 -0.78
CA GLY A 107 -14.67 -1.08 0.56
C GLY A 107 -13.68 -0.20 1.34
N ARG A 108 -12.52 0.13 0.77
CA ARG A 108 -11.43 0.83 1.47
C ARG A 108 -10.84 1.95 0.62
N TRP A 109 -10.36 2.99 1.29
CA TRP A 109 -9.63 4.07 0.66
C TRP A 109 -8.14 3.77 0.63
N TYR A 110 -7.53 3.99 -0.53
CA TYR A 110 -6.09 3.85 -0.79
C TYR A 110 -5.57 5.15 -1.41
N MET A 111 -4.35 5.52 -1.08
CA MET A 111 -3.67 6.67 -1.68
C MET A 111 -2.57 6.19 -2.62
N PHE A 112 -2.51 6.79 -3.82
CA PHE A 112 -1.50 6.46 -4.82
C PHE A 112 -0.57 7.64 -5.07
N ASP A 113 0.72 7.35 -5.21
CA ASP A 113 1.74 8.33 -5.56
C ASP A 113 1.67 8.72 -7.05
N GLY A 114 2.53 9.65 -7.47
CA GLY A 114 2.59 10.11 -8.86
C GLY A 114 2.93 9.02 -9.90
N GLY A 115 3.56 7.92 -9.47
CA GLY A 115 3.86 6.76 -10.29
C GLY A 115 2.74 5.72 -10.33
N GLY A 116 1.68 5.91 -9.54
CA GLY A 116 0.59 4.94 -9.40
C GLY A 116 0.86 3.82 -8.40
N HIS A 117 1.88 3.98 -7.54
CA HIS A 117 2.14 3.03 -6.45
C HIS A 117 1.37 3.43 -5.19
N MET A 118 0.84 2.44 -4.51
CA MET A 118 0.11 2.54 -3.27
C MET A 118 1.02 3.01 -2.15
N MET A 119 0.60 4.05 -1.46
CA MET A 119 1.30 4.60 -0.31
C MET A 119 0.94 3.84 0.98
N THR A 120 1.85 3.87 1.94
CA THR A 120 1.68 3.30 3.29
C THR A 120 2.25 4.26 4.33
N GLY A 121 1.79 4.14 5.58
CA GLY A 121 2.21 4.97 6.70
C GLY A 121 1.57 6.35 6.71
N TRP A 122 2.29 7.34 7.24
CA TRP A 122 1.83 8.72 7.33
C TRP A 122 1.78 9.39 5.95
N TYR A 123 0.62 9.95 5.63
CA TYR A 123 0.42 10.76 4.43
C TYR A 123 -0.04 12.16 4.83
N THR A 124 0.50 13.19 4.19
CA THR A 124 0.06 14.58 4.36
C THR A 124 -0.35 15.12 3.00
N ASP A 125 -1.57 15.64 2.90
CA ASP A 125 -2.07 16.22 1.66
C ASP A 125 -1.55 17.64 1.42
N GLY A 126 -1.85 18.20 0.25
CA GLY A 126 -1.43 19.56 -0.12
C GLY A 126 -2.01 20.67 0.75
N ASN A 127 -3.02 20.38 1.56
CA ASN A 127 -3.63 21.32 2.50
C ASN A 127 -3.08 21.16 3.93
N GLY A 128 -2.14 20.23 4.15
CA GLY A 128 -1.55 19.95 5.46
C GLY A 128 -2.35 18.97 6.33
N TYR A 129 -3.42 18.36 5.82
CA TYR A 129 -4.15 17.33 6.55
C TYR A 129 -3.38 16.03 6.56
N LYS A 130 -3.30 15.39 7.72
CA LYS A 130 -2.60 14.13 7.92
C LYS A 130 -3.57 12.96 7.88
N PHE A 131 -3.13 11.86 7.29
CA PHE A 131 -3.81 10.59 7.19
C PHE A 131 -2.85 9.47 7.54
N TYR A 132 -3.38 8.30 7.88
CA TYR A 132 -2.57 7.12 8.13
C TYR A 132 -3.06 5.94 7.30
N LEU A 133 -2.17 5.44 6.45
CA LEU A 133 -2.36 4.30 5.58
C LEU A 133 -1.70 3.11 6.24
N ASN A 134 -2.40 1.98 6.34
CA ASN A 134 -1.89 0.83 7.06
C ASN A 134 -0.56 0.31 6.47
N PRO A 135 0.57 0.35 7.19
CA PRO A 135 1.83 -0.20 6.68
C PRO A 135 1.97 -1.71 6.92
N THR A 136 1.03 -2.31 7.64
CA THR A 136 1.11 -3.70 8.08
C THR A 136 0.59 -4.63 7.00
N ASP A 137 1.33 -5.71 6.77
CA ASP A 137 0.89 -6.82 5.95
C ASP A 137 -0.11 -7.73 6.72
N ASP A 138 -1.30 -7.19 6.99
CA ASP A 138 -2.41 -7.85 7.70
C ASP A 138 -3.61 -8.14 6.76
N GLY A 139 -3.38 -8.04 5.46
CA GLY A 139 -4.44 -8.07 4.46
C GLY A 139 -5.30 -6.81 4.34
N THR A 140 -4.84 -5.71 4.94
CA THR A 140 -5.40 -4.38 4.75
C THR A 140 -4.31 -3.36 4.47
N MET A 141 -3.13 -3.79 4.02
CA MET A 141 -2.00 -2.91 3.73
C MET A 141 -2.41 -1.76 2.77
N GLY A 142 -1.94 -0.56 3.03
CA GLY A 142 -2.28 0.68 2.32
C GLY A 142 -3.68 1.22 2.56
N SER A 143 -4.57 0.48 3.25
CA SER A 143 -5.90 1.00 3.54
C SER A 143 -5.85 2.14 4.55
N MET A 144 -6.64 3.18 4.31
CA MET A 144 -6.78 4.32 5.20
C MET A 144 -7.39 3.89 6.53
N ARG A 145 -6.72 4.23 7.63
CA ARG A 145 -7.25 4.03 8.98
C ARG A 145 -8.19 5.16 9.36
N ILE A 146 -9.22 4.82 10.14
CA ILE A 146 -10.20 5.73 10.72
C ILE A 146 -10.37 5.40 12.21
N GLY A 147 -10.94 6.33 12.97
CA GLY A 147 -11.15 6.20 14.41
C GLY A 147 -9.84 6.18 15.20
N TRP A 148 -9.88 5.61 16.40
CA TRP A 148 -8.72 5.46 17.27
C TRP A 148 -7.70 4.47 16.70
N GLN A 149 -6.44 4.92 16.65
CA GLN A 149 -5.30 4.11 16.23
C GLN A 149 -4.13 4.33 17.18
N ILE A 150 -3.46 3.25 17.57
CA ILE A 150 -2.21 3.32 18.32
C ILE A 150 -1.05 3.21 17.33
N ILE A 151 -0.25 4.27 17.23
CA ILE A 151 0.90 4.35 16.34
C ILE A 151 2.10 4.73 17.20
N ASP A 152 3.13 3.88 17.22
CA ASP A 152 4.34 4.06 18.02
C ASP A 152 4.06 4.36 19.51
N GLY A 153 3.08 3.66 20.09
CA GLY A 153 2.68 3.80 21.49
C GLY A 153 1.85 5.05 21.82
N LYS A 154 1.45 5.83 20.80
CA LYS A 154 0.64 7.05 20.93
C LYS A 154 -0.73 6.85 20.32
N ALA A 155 -1.76 7.35 20.99
CA ALA A 155 -3.14 7.27 20.51
C ALA A 155 -3.47 8.49 19.63
N TYR A 156 -3.94 8.21 18.42
CA TYR A 156 -4.36 9.18 17.42
C TYR A 156 -5.81 8.90 17.01
N TYR A 157 -6.59 9.94 16.76
CA TYR A 157 -7.95 9.81 16.26
C TYR A 157 -8.07 10.33 14.82
N PHE A 158 -8.45 9.45 13.90
CA PHE A 158 -8.72 9.79 12.51
C PHE A 158 -10.23 9.91 12.30
N ASN A 159 -10.67 10.95 11.59
CA ASN A 159 -12.08 11.25 11.47
C ASN A 159 -12.85 10.09 10.81
N THR A 160 -14.01 9.75 11.37
CA THR A 160 -14.92 8.72 10.88
C THR A 160 -16.10 9.32 10.12
N MET A 161 -16.22 10.64 10.07
CA MET A 161 -17.34 11.34 9.43
C MET A 161 -17.18 11.36 7.91
N SER A 162 -18.24 10.99 7.19
CA SER A 162 -18.29 11.03 5.73
C SER A 162 -18.70 12.40 5.18
N ASP A 163 -18.15 13.47 5.75
CA ASP A 163 -18.44 14.89 5.42
C ASP A 163 -17.36 15.54 4.53
N GLY A 164 -16.53 14.71 3.89
CA GLY A 164 -15.36 15.15 3.14
C GLY A 164 -14.08 15.25 4.00
N THR A 165 -14.18 15.01 5.31
CA THR A 165 -13.03 14.98 6.23
C THR A 165 -12.66 13.59 6.74
N LEU A 166 -13.30 12.55 6.19
CA LEU A 166 -13.02 11.14 6.51
C LEU A 166 -11.51 10.86 6.46
N GLY A 167 -11.00 10.19 7.51
CA GLY A 167 -9.61 9.78 7.64
C GLY A 167 -8.62 10.88 8.01
N ARG A 168 -9.04 12.14 8.11
CA ARG A 168 -8.16 13.24 8.57
C ARG A 168 -7.85 13.07 10.06
N LEU A 169 -6.58 13.22 10.43
CA LEU A 169 -6.16 13.27 11.83
C LEU A 169 -6.78 14.50 12.51
N LEU A 170 -7.43 14.28 13.65
CA LEU A 170 -7.88 15.37 14.51
C LEU A 170 -6.69 15.91 15.31
N VAL A 171 -6.54 17.22 15.33
CA VAL A 171 -5.50 17.94 16.10
C VAL A 171 -6.14 19.13 16.82
N ASN A 172 -5.68 19.41 18.03
CA ASN A 172 -6.10 20.56 18.85
C ASN A 172 -7.63 20.69 18.96
N THR A 173 -8.31 19.58 19.24
CA THR A 173 -9.78 19.51 19.26
C THR A 173 -10.27 18.41 20.20
N THR A 174 -11.59 18.31 20.36
CA THR A 174 -12.26 17.21 21.06
C THR A 174 -12.78 16.19 20.06
N THR A 175 -12.51 14.91 20.27
CA THR A 175 -13.04 13.80 19.48
C THR A 175 -14.55 13.63 19.70
N PRO A 176 -15.28 12.97 18.79
CA PRO A 176 -16.73 12.77 18.92
C PRO A 176 -17.17 12.03 20.20
N ASP A 177 -16.28 11.24 20.78
CA ASP A 177 -16.46 10.50 22.04
C ASP A 177 -15.97 11.27 23.29
N GLY A 178 -15.51 12.51 23.13
CA GLY A 178 -15.27 13.45 24.23
C GLY A 178 -13.83 13.56 24.73
N TYR A 179 -12.85 12.91 24.08
CA TYR A 179 -11.44 13.02 24.45
C TYR A 179 -10.77 14.23 23.79
N HIS A 180 -9.78 14.81 24.46
CA HIS A 180 -8.99 15.90 23.90
C HIS A 180 -7.74 15.36 23.20
N VAL A 181 -7.48 15.85 21.98
CA VAL A 181 -6.23 15.59 21.25
C VAL A 181 -5.42 16.88 21.14
N GLY A 182 -4.11 16.77 21.37
CA GLY A 182 -3.17 17.89 21.34
C GLY A 182 -2.89 18.44 19.94
N THR A 183 -2.00 19.42 19.86
CA THR A 183 -1.57 20.04 18.59
C THR A 183 -0.79 19.06 17.68
N ASP A 184 -0.24 18.01 18.25
CA ASP A 184 0.40 16.89 17.57
C ASP A 184 -0.56 15.74 17.23
N GLY A 185 -1.84 15.87 17.61
CA GLY A 185 -2.89 14.87 17.42
C GLY A 185 -2.83 13.71 18.42
N ILE A 186 -1.95 13.78 19.41
CA ILE A 186 -1.85 12.75 20.45
C ILE A 186 -2.98 12.98 21.47
N MET A 187 -3.66 11.91 21.87
CA MET A 187 -4.62 11.95 22.97
C MET A 187 -3.95 12.47 24.25
N ALA A 188 -4.50 13.54 24.81
CA ALA A 188 -4.16 14.02 26.14
C ALA A 188 -4.95 13.22 27.19
N GLN A 189 -4.30 12.86 28.29
CA GLN A 189 -4.94 12.26 29.47
C GLN A 189 -5.61 13.32 30.33
#